data_AF-A0A1Q3MMB4-F1
#
_entry.id   AF-A0A1Q3MMB4-F1
#
_cell.length_a   1.000
_cell.length_b   1.000
_cell.length_c   1.000
_cell.angle_alpha   90.00
_cell.angle_beta   90.00
_cell.angle_gamma   90.00
#
_symmetry.space_group_name_H-M   'P 1'
#
loop_
_entity.id
_entity.type
_entity.pdbx_description
1 polymer ?
#
loop_
_entity_poly.entity_id
_entity_poly.type
_entity_poly.pdbx_seq_one_letter_code
_entity_poly.pdbx_strand_id
1 'polypeptide(L)'
;MKPSEDGWSLDHQLAHIHEVRQYWLSQVSPEKAAALDSSFQKPWVEPITDLEKIKSLLQDSGLAIREAMEVAFQGDGSAIGGYDNPVLFLQHMVWHDGWHIGLIFLGLRLAGQEPNEEWEEANVWGEWRTEEF
;
A
#
# COMPACT_ATOMS: atom_id res chain seq x y z
N MET A 1 -2.04 15.45 -11.32
CA MET A 1 -0.58 15.53 -11.04
C MET A 1 0.05 14.17 -11.31
N LYS A 2 1.29 14.13 -11.82
CA LYS A 2 1.99 12.90 -12.21
C LYS A 2 3.51 13.06 -11.99
N PRO A 3 4.27 11.99 -11.70
CA PRO A 3 5.72 12.03 -11.57
C PRO A 3 6.47 12.16 -12.91
N SER A 4 5.81 11.85 -14.02
CA SER A 4 6.32 11.95 -15.40
C SER A 4 5.14 12.05 -16.39
N GLU A 5 5.43 12.30 -17.67
CA GLU A 5 4.40 12.41 -18.73
C GLU A 5 3.60 11.10 -18.91
N ASP A 6 4.31 9.97 -18.91
CA ASP A 6 3.80 8.61 -18.99
C ASP A 6 3.41 8.00 -17.64
N GLY A 7 3.70 8.71 -16.55
CA GLY A 7 3.42 8.25 -15.19
C GLY A 7 1.94 8.22 -14.84
N TRP A 8 1.63 7.49 -13.79
CA TRP A 8 0.29 7.42 -13.21
C TRP A 8 -0.03 8.65 -12.37
N SER A 9 -1.32 8.98 -12.32
CA SER A 9 -1.86 10.02 -11.45
C SER A 9 -1.89 9.56 -9.98
N LEU A 10 -2.01 10.51 -9.05
CA LEU A 10 -2.05 10.27 -7.60
C LEU A 10 -3.05 9.18 -7.20
N ASP A 11 -4.30 9.31 -7.64
CA ASP A 11 -5.38 8.35 -7.43
C ASP A 11 -5.05 6.95 -7.96
N HIS A 12 -4.44 6.87 -9.14
CA HIS A 12 -4.01 5.60 -9.73
C HIS A 12 -2.90 4.94 -8.90
N GLN A 13 -1.87 5.69 -8.49
CA GLN A 13 -0.80 5.17 -7.62
C GLN A 13 -1.37 4.59 -6.32
N LEU A 14 -2.27 5.33 -5.66
CA LEU A 14 -2.91 4.91 -4.41
C LEU A 14 -3.86 3.72 -4.60
N ALA A 15 -4.67 3.72 -5.67
CA ALA A 15 -5.56 2.61 -6.00
C ALA A 15 -4.77 1.33 -6.29
N HIS A 16 -3.63 1.44 -6.98
CA HIS A 16 -2.77 0.30 -7.30
C HIS A 16 -2.15 -0.33 -6.06
N ILE A 17 -1.74 0.46 -5.06
CA ILE A 17 -1.30 -0.06 -3.76
C ILE A 17 -2.37 -0.98 -3.16
N HIS A 18 -3.61 -0.52 -3.08
CA HIS A 18 -4.70 -1.36 -2.58
C HIS A 18 -4.93 -2.63 -3.42
N GLU A 19 -4.97 -2.51 -4.76
CA GLU A 19 -5.21 -3.64 -5.66
C GLU A 19 -4.11 -4.71 -5.52
N VAL A 20 -2.84 -4.31 -5.40
CA VAL A 20 -1.71 -5.23 -5.19
C VAL A 20 -1.81 -5.93 -3.83
N ARG A 21 -2.14 -5.17 -2.77
CA ARG A 21 -2.40 -5.75 -1.44
C ARG A 21 -3.52 -6.78 -1.50
N GLN A 22 -4.65 -6.45 -2.13
CA GLN A 22 -5.79 -7.36 -2.28
C GLN A 22 -5.41 -8.62 -3.08
N TYR A 23 -4.69 -8.46 -4.20
CA TYR A 23 -4.25 -9.57 -5.03
C TYR A 23 -3.33 -10.53 -4.26
N TRP A 24 -2.29 -10.03 -3.60
CA TRP A 24 -1.38 -10.89 -2.84
C TRP A 24 -2.03 -11.48 -1.60
N LEU A 25 -2.92 -10.72 -0.95
CA LEU A 25 -3.72 -11.26 0.14
C LEU A 25 -4.62 -12.41 -0.35
N SER A 26 -5.13 -12.38 -1.59
CA SER A 26 -5.92 -13.50 -2.13
C SER A 26 -5.13 -14.81 -2.23
N GLN A 27 -3.81 -14.73 -2.32
CA GLN A 27 -2.92 -15.90 -2.35
C GLN A 27 -2.60 -16.45 -0.96
N VAL A 28 -2.87 -15.66 0.08
CA VAL A 28 -2.47 -15.93 1.47
C VAL A 28 -3.66 -16.17 2.39
N SER A 29 -4.68 -15.31 2.27
CA SER A 29 -5.95 -15.36 2.98
C SER A 29 -7.08 -14.97 2.02
N PRO A 30 -7.58 -15.93 1.21
CA PRO A 30 -8.63 -15.67 0.22
C PRO A 30 -9.90 -15.04 0.82
N GLU A 31 -10.26 -15.45 2.04
CA GLU A 31 -11.42 -14.91 2.76
C GLU A 31 -11.27 -13.41 3.04
N LYS A 32 -10.11 -12.99 3.57
CA LYS A 32 -9.85 -11.58 3.86
C LYS A 32 -9.77 -10.74 2.58
N ALA A 33 -9.20 -11.29 1.51
CA ALA A 33 -9.15 -10.60 0.22
C ALA A 33 -10.54 -10.42 -0.41
N ALA A 34 -11.42 -11.42 -0.28
CA ALA A 34 -12.80 -11.36 -0.78
C ALA A 34 -13.69 -10.38 0.00
N ALA A 35 -13.30 -10.02 1.23
CA ALA A 35 -13.99 -9.03 2.04
C ALA A 35 -13.62 -7.57 1.69
N LEU A 36 -12.59 -7.36 0.85
CA LEU A 36 -12.17 -6.03 0.41
C LEU A 36 -12.93 -5.59 -0.85
N ASP A 37 -13.44 -4.36 -0.83
CA ASP A 37 -13.97 -3.69 -2.02
C ASP A 37 -12.83 -3.36 -3.00
N SER A 38 -13.10 -3.30 -4.31
CA SER A 38 -12.07 -2.95 -5.30
C SER A 38 -11.81 -1.43 -5.35
N SER A 39 -10.54 -1.06 -5.59
CA SER A 39 -10.11 0.30 -5.92
C SER A 39 -10.14 0.59 -7.43
N PHE A 40 -10.62 -0.35 -8.25
CA PHE A 40 -10.71 -0.24 -9.70
C PHE A 40 -12.15 -0.46 -10.20
N GLN A 41 -12.59 0.37 -11.14
CA GLN A 41 -13.84 0.14 -11.88
C GLN A 41 -13.67 -1.00 -12.89
N LYS A 42 -12.49 -1.04 -13.52
CA LYS A 42 -12.03 -2.15 -14.35
C LYS A 42 -10.68 -2.62 -13.80
N PRO A 43 -10.59 -3.87 -13.31
CA PRO A 43 -9.38 -4.37 -12.65
C PRO A 43 -8.12 -4.04 -13.44
N TRP A 44 -7.12 -3.47 -12.78
CA TRP A 44 -5.80 -3.12 -13.33
C TRP A 44 -5.78 -2.08 -14.46
N VAL A 45 -6.92 -1.53 -14.86
CA VAL A 45 -7.01 -0.62 -16.02
C VAL A 45 -7.51 0.75 -15.62
N GLU A 46 -8.62 0.81 -14.88
CA GLU A 46 -9.31 2.06 -14.57
C GLU A 46 -9.54 2.18 -13.06
N PRO A 47 -8.69 2.95 -12.34
CA PRO A 47 -8.85 3.16 -10.91
C PRO A 47 -10.07 4.04 -10.63
N ILE A 48 -10.64 3.92 -9.43
CA ILE A 48 -11.58 4.94 -8.95
C ILE A 48 -10.83 6.26 -8.68
N THR A 49 -11.53 7.39 -8.80
CA THR A 49 -10.94 8.72 -8.58
C THR A 49 -11.28 9.32 -7.20
N ASP A 50 -12.13 8.65 -6.42
CA ASP A 50 -12.54 9.09 -5.10
C ASP A 50 -11.44 8.80 -4.07
N LEU A 51 -10.68 9.85 -3.72
CA LEU A 51 -9.54 9.74 -2.80
C LEU A 51 -9.95 9.36 -1.37
N GLU A 52 -11.12 9.76 -0.90
CA GLU A 52 -11.58 9.38 0.45
C GLU A 52 -11.98 7.90 0.48
N LYS A 53 -12.61 7.40 -0.59
CA LYS A 53 -12.85 5.96 -0.73
C LYS A 53 -11.52 5.20 -0.82
N ILE A 54 -10.58 5.63 -1.65
CA ILE A 54 -9.25 4.97 -1.75
C ILE A 54 -8.54 4.95 -0.39
N LYS A 55 -8.59 6.04 0.36
CA LYS A 55 -8.02 6.13 1.71
C LYS A 55 -8.62 5.08 2.65
N SER A 56 -9.94 4.92 2.67
CA SER A 56 -10.60 3.84 3.43
C SER A 56 -10.11 2.47 3.00
N LEU A 57 -10.03 2.21 1.69
CA LEU A 57 -9.58 0.92 1.15
C LEU A 57 -8.11 0.60 1.52
N LEU A 58 -7.25 1.62 1.57
CA LEU A 58 -5.87 1.48 2.03
C LEU A 58 -5.80 1.11 3.52
N GLN A 59 -6.67 1.69 4.35
CA GLN A 59 -6.79 1.32 5.77
C GLN A 59 -7.29 -0.11 5.93
N ASP A 60 -8.37 -0.48 5.22
CA ASP A 60 -8.99 -1.80 5.29
C ASP A 60 -8.01 -2.90 4.84
N SER A 61 -7.34 -2.70 3.71
CA SER A 61 -6.32 -3.64 3.22
C SER A 61 -5.10 -3.74 4.14
N GLY A 62 -4.68 -2.64 4.77
CA GLY A 62 -3.59 -2.64 5.74
C GLY A 62 -3.93 -3.48 6.98
N LEU A 63 -5.15 -3.32 7.51
CA LEU A 63 -5.65 -4.13 8.62
C LEU A 63 -5.77 -5.61 8.24
N ALA A 64 -6.32 -5.91 7.06
CA ALA A 64 -6.48 -7.27 6.58
C ALA A 64 -5.13 -8.00 6.42
N ILE A 65 -4.11 -7.30 5.90
CA ILE A 65 -2.73 -7.81 5.84
C ILE A 65 -2.19 -8.09 7.23
N ARG A 66 -2.32 -7.13 8.16
CA ARG A 66 -1.84 -7.29 9.54
C ARG A 66 -2.43 -8.55 10.17
N GLU A 67 -3.75 -8.70 10.12
CA GLU A 67 -4.44 -9.85 10.71
C GLU A 67 -4.03 -11.18 10.05
N ALA A 68 -3.87 -11.20 8.72
CA ALA A 68 -3.39 -12.40 8.02
C ALA A 68 -1.96 -12.77 8.46
N MET A 69 -1.09 -11.78 8.64
CA MET A 69 0.29 -12.00 9.07
C MET A 69 0.37 -12.42 10.54
N GLU A 70 -0.47 -11.86 11.42
CA GLU A 70 -0.56 -12.31 12.82
C GLU A 70 -0.88 -13.82 12.91
N VAL A 71 -1.78 -14.32 12.08
CA VAL A 71 -2.07 -15.76 11.98
C VAL A 71 -0.89 -16.53 11.41
N ALA A 72 -0.25 -16.02 10.34
CA ALA A 72 0.90 -16.66 9.71
C ALA A 72 2.08 -16.83 10.69
N PHE A 73 2.35 -15.82 11.52
CA PHE A 73 3.44 -15.84 12.50
C PHE A 73 3.14 -16.69 13.73
N GLN A 74 1.88 -17.06 13.99
CA GLN A 74 1.55 -18.07 15.01
C GLN A 74 1.87 -19.50 14.55
N GLY A 75 2.08 -19.71 13.24
CA GLY A 75 2.53 -20.96 12.67
C GLY A 75 4.03 -21.22 12.90
N ASP A 76 4.59 -22.08 12.06
CA ASP A 76 6.03 -22.41 12.06
C ASP A 76 6.88 -21.45 11.21
N GLY A 77 6.29 -20.38 10.69
CA GLY A 77 6.96 -19.43 9.79
C GLY A 77 7.27 -20.00 8.40
N SER A 78 6.59 -21.08 8.00
CA SER A 78 6.73 -21.69 6.68
C SER A 78 6.17 -20.82 5.55
N ALA A 79 6.34 -21.32 4.32
CA ALA A 79 5.91 -20.65 3.10
C ALA A 79 4.42 -20.26 3.14
N ILE A 80 4.12 -19.09 2.58
CA ILE A 80 2.77 -18.53 2.57
C ILE A 80 2.44 -17.91 1.21
N GLY A 81 1.35 -18.37 0.60
CA GLY A 81 1.03 -18.06 -0.79
C GLY A 81 2.21 -18.39 -1.71
N GLY A 82 2.77 -17.36 -2.35
CA GLY A 82 3.95 -17.46 -3.22
C GLY A 82 5.29 -17.13 -2.57
N TYR A 83 5.36 -16.93 -1.24
CA TYR A 83 6.57 -16.50 -0.53
C TYR A 83 7.14 -17.63 0.32
N ASP A 84 8.48 -17.71 0.42
CA ASP A 84 9.15 -18.75 1.21
C ASP A 84 8.91 -18.62 2.73
N ASN A 85 8.54 -17.43 3.20
CA ASN A 85 8.13 -17.17 4.58
C ASN A 85 7.31 -15.86 4.66
N PRO A 86 6.59 -15.61 5.78
CA PRO A 86 5.75 -14.41 5.94
C PRO A 86 6.51 -13.09 6.00
N VAL A 87 7.81 -13.09 6.35
CA VAL A 87 8.63 -11.87 6.34
C VAL A 87 8.83 -11.37 4.91
N LEU A 88 9.02 -12.26 3.94
CA LEU A 88 9.16 -11.89 2.53
C LEU A 88 7.87 -11.29 1.96
N PHE A 89 6.70 -11.76 2.42
CA PHE A 89 5.42 -11.13 2.08
C PHE A 89 5.38 -9.67 2.55
N LEU A 90 5.68 -9.43 3.83
CA LEU A 90 5.70 -8.08 4.40
C LEU A 90 6.74 -7.19 3.74
N GLN A 91 7.93 -7.72 3.46
CA GLN A 91 8.99 -6.99 2.77
C GLN A 91 8.55 -6.54 1.38
N HIS A 92 7.82 -7.39 0.64
CA HIS A 92 7.25 -6.98 -0.64
C HIS A 92 6.25 -5.83 -0.46
N MET A 93 5.31 -5.94 0.49
CA MET A 93 4.33 -4.86 0.73
C MET A 93 5.02 -3.54 1.05
N VAL A 94 6.01 -3.56 1.95
CA VAL A 94 6.76 -2.35 2.34
C VAL A 94 7.52 -1.74 1.16
N TRP A 95 8.24 -2.56 0.38
CA TRP A 95 9.00 -2.08 -0.77
C TRP A 95 8.09 -1.52 -1.87
N HIS A 96 7.02 -2.24 -2.19
CA HIS A 96 6.04 -1.84 -3.18
C HIS A 96 5.37 -0.51 -2.82
N ASP A 97 4.90 -0.37 -1.58
CA ASP A 97 4.23 0.83 -1.15
C ASP A 97 5.20 2.02 -1.09
N GLY A 98 6.44 1.79 -0.63
CA GLY A 98 7.51 2.79 -0.66
C GLY A 98 7.83 3.28 -2.06
N TRP A 99 7.86 2.38 -3.06
CA TRP A 99 8.04 2.75 -4.48
C TRP A 99 6.95 3.70 -4.96
N HIS A 100 5.67 3.40 -4.67
CA HIS A 100 4.55 4.24 -5.05
C HIS A 100 4.52 5.57 -4.29
N ILE A 101 4.83 5.57 -3.00
CA ILE A 101 4.96 6.80 -2.19
C ILE A 101 6.03 7.72 -2.79
N GLY A 102 7.19 7.19 -3.19
CA GLY A 102 8.23 8.00 -3.85
C GLY A 102 7.75 8.67 -5.14
N LEU A 103 6.98 7.96 -5.97
CA LEU A 103 6.36 8.52 -7.18
C LEU A 103 5.29 9.57 -6.85
N ILE A 104 4.52 9.38 -5.79
CA ILE A 104 3.54 10.35 -5.31
C ILE A 104 4.24 11.64 -4.87
N PHE A 105 5.28 11.53 -4.05
CA PHE A 105 6.08 12.67 -3.57
C PHE A 105 6.73 13.43 -4.72
N LEU A 106 7.30 12.72 -5.69
CA LEU A 106 7.86 13.35 -6.90
C LEU A 106 6.76 14.12 -7.67
N GLY A 107 5.58 13.52 -7.83
CA GLY A 107 4.44 14.20 -8.44
C GLY A 107 4.02 15.46 -7.68
N LEU A 108 4.01 15.41 -6.34
CA LEU A 108 3.66 16.53 -5.47
C LEU A 108 4.68 17.67 -5.62
N ARG A 109 5.98 17.34 -5.59
CA ARG A 109 7.09 18.27 -5.82
C ARG A 109 6.99 18.98 -7.16
N LEU A 110 6.77 18.25 -8.25
CA LEU A 110 6.62 18.84 -9.58
C LEU A 110 5.38 19.74 -9.69
N ALA A 111 4.35 19.51 -8.88
CA ALA A 111 3.16 20.35 -8.79
C ALA A 111 3.31 21.53 -7.81
N GLY A 112 4.45 21.69 -7.12
CA GLY A 112 4.65 22.70 -6.09
C GLY A 112 3.82 22.47 -4.82
N GLN A 113 3.49 21.21 -4.53
CA GLN A 113 2.66 20.76 -3.40
C GLN A 113 3.38 19.71 -2.54
N GLU A 114 4.71 19.69 -2.57
CA GLU A 114 5.48 18.78 -1.74
C GLU A 114 5.21 19.03 -0.25
N PRO A 115 4.94 17.98 0.54
CA PRO A 115 4.88 18.11 1.99
C PRO A 115 6.22 18.65 2.54
N ASN A 116 6.17 19.43 3.62
CA ASN A 116 7.40 19.86 4.27
C ASN A 116 7.95 18.77 5.20
N GLU A 117 9.20 18.91 5.61
CA GLU A 117 9.90 17.95 6.46
C GLU A 117 9.18 17.70 7.81
N GLU A 118 8.59 18.74 8.41
CA GLU A 118 7.82 18.60 9.65
C GLU A 118 6.58 17.71 9.45
N TRP A 119 5.88 17.86 8.33
CA TRP A 119 4.76 16.99 7.98
C TRP A 119 5.24 15.56 7.71
N GLU A 120 6.34 15.40 6.96
CA GLU A 120 6.91 14.08 6.66
C GLU A 120 7.34 13.32 7.90
N GLU A 121 8.03 13.99 8.83
CA GLU A 121 8.48 13.38 10.07
C GLU A 121 7.30 12.88 10.89
N ALA A 122 6.22 13.66 11.00
CA ALA A 122 5.04 13.26 11.77
C ALA A 122 4.17 12.20 11.08
N ASN A 123 4.13 12.15 9.75
CA ASN A 123 3.14 11.33 8.99
C ASN A 123 3.75 10.18 8.17
N VAL A 124 5.06 10.16 8.00
CA VAL A 124 5.78 9.11 7.25
C VAL A 124 6.82 8.45 8.15
N TRP A 125 7.78 9.22 8.66
CA TRP A 125 8.91 8.65 9.40
C TRP A 125 8.55 8.24 10.83
N GLY A 126 7.72 9.03 11.51
CA GLY A 126 7.24 8.77 12.86
C GLY A 126 6.38 7.52 12.99
N GLU A 127 5.81 7.03 11.89
CA GLU A 127 5.10 5.75 11.83
C GLU A 127 6.06 4.55 11.90
N TRP A 128 7.34 4.75 11.56
CA TRP A 128 8.35 3.69 11.45
C TRP A 128 9.37 3.72 12.59
N ARG A 129 9.72 4.92 13.07
CA ARG A 129 10.75 5.11 14.09
C ARG A 129 10.35 6.20 15.08
N THR A 130 10.84 6.04 16.30
CA THR A 130 10.85 7.09 17.31
C THR A 130 12.29 7.56 17.46
N GLU A 131 12.56 8.86 17.32
CA GLU A 131 13.86 9.43 17.66
C GLU A 131 13.87 9.90 19.11
N GLU A 132 14.93 9.54 19.84
CA GLU A 132 15.26 10.11 21.13
C GLU A 132 16.49 11.01 20.94
N PHE A 133 16.42 12.26 21.44
CA PHE A 133 17.48 13.26 21.38
C PHE A 133 18.19 13.41 22.73
#